data_AF-T5LQ80-F1
#
_entry.id   AF-T5LQ80-F1
#
_cell.length_a   1.000
_cell.length_b   1.000
_cell.length_c   1.000
_cell.angle_alpha   90.00
_cell.angle_beta   90.00
_cell.angle_gamma   90.00
#
_symmetry.space_group_name_H-M   'P 1'
#
loop_
_entity.id
_entity.type
_entity.pdbx_description
1 polymer ?
#
loop_
_entity_poly.entity_id
_entity_poly.type
_entity_poly.pdbx_seq_one_letter_code
_entity_poly.pdbx_strand_id
1 'polypeptide(L)' 'MSRRLDQIPIAIDQLVNTICGGWADETISSRAYRMQGKSGKFAKLRKLIDTLFFWQDNHCRSAWESEKNRLQCPPELRG' A
#
# COMPACT_ATOMS: atom_id res chain seq x y z
N MET A 1 -9.92 3.52 15.28
CA MET A 1 -8.99 4.58 14.81
C MET A 1 -9.78 5.59 14.01
N SER A 2 -9.56 6.89 14.23
CA SER A 2 -10.31 7.94 13.54
C SER A 2 -10.04 7.83 12.04
N ARG A 3 -11.04 7.37 11.27
CA ARG A 3 -10.90 6.99 9.86
C ARG A 3 -10.24 8.05 8.99
N ARG A 4 -10.17 9.33 9.39
CA ARG A 4 -9.59 10.41 8.59
C ARG A 4 -8.08 10.59 8.75
N LEU A 5 -7.53 10.31 9.93
CA LEU A 5 -6.09 10.50 10.18
C LEU A 5 -5.24 9.53 9.36
N ASP A 6 -5.76 8.33 9.11
CA ASP A 6 -5.09 7.32 8.28
C ASP A 6 -5.28 7.58 6.77
N GLN A 7 -6.33 8.32 6.36
CA GLN A 7 -6.65 8.55 4.95
C GLN A 7 -5.73 9.57 4.29
N ILE A 8 -5.30 10.59 5.02
CA ILE A 8 -4.37 11.61 4.51
C ILE A 8 -3.04 10.98 4.07
N PRO A 9 -2.30 10.21 4.91
CA PRO A 9 -1.06 9.58 4.48
C PRO A 9 -1.26 8.57 3.36
N ILE A 10 -2.38 7.83 3.36
CA ILE A 10 -2.73 6.91 2.27
C ILE A 10 -2.91 7.66 0.95
N ALA A 11 -3.67 8.77 0.95
CA ALA A 11 -3.91 9.56 -0.25
C ALA A 11 -2.60 10.17 -0.80
N ILE A 12 -1.70 10.63 0.08
CA ILE A 12 -0.37 11.12 -0.31
C ILE A 12 0.45 9.99 -0.94
N ASP A 13 0.45 8.81 -0.33
CA ASP A 13 1.19 7.65 -0.84
C ASP A 13 0.66 7.19 -2.21
N GLN A 14 -0.67 7.13 -2.38
CA GLN A 14 -1.33 6.83 -3.66
C GLN A 14 -1.02 7.87 -4.74
N LEU A 15 -0.97 9.16 -4.38
CA LEU A 15 -0.56 10.23 -5.29
C LEU A 15 0.88 10.01 -5.77
N VAL A 16 1.82 9.78 -4.85
CA VAL A 16 3.22 9.51 -5.20
C VAL A 16 3.34 8.24 -6.04
N ASN A 17 2.62 7.17 -5.69
CA ASN A 17 2.59 5.93 -6.46
C ASN A 17 2.11 6.20 -7.90
N THR A 18 1.04 6.97 -8.06
CA THR A 18 0.47 7.34 -9.36
C THR A 18 1.45 8.14 -10.21
N ILE A 19 2.12 9.14 -9.61
CA ILE A 19 3.19 9.92 -10.27
C ILE A 19 4.32 8.99 -10.73
N CYS A 20 4.63 7.94 -9.97
CA CYS A 20 5.59 6.89 -10.31
C CYS A 20 5.00 5.75 -11.19
N GLY A 21 3.88 5.97 -11.87
CA GLY A 21 3.27 5.02 -12.82
C GLY A 21 2.59 3.81 -12.16
N GLY A 22 2.13 3.96 -10.93
CA GLY A 22 1.25 3.00 -10.24
C GLY A 22 -0.23 3.34 -10.44
N TRP A 23 -1.12 2.55 -9.83
CA TRP A 23 -2.56 2.78 -9.87
C TRP A 23 -2.99 3.82 -8.82
N ALA A 24 -4.05 4.57 -9.12
CA ALA A 24 -4.54 5.67 -8.29
C ALA A 24 -5.13 5.22 -6.95
N ASP A 25 -5.57 3.97 -6.87
CA ASP A 25 -6.14 3.30 -5.69
C ASP A 25 -5.14 2.32 -5.07
N GLU A 26 -3.84 2.48 -5.34
CA GLU A 26 -2.81 1.58 -4.84
C GLU A 26 -1.69 2.36 -4.14
N THR A 27 -1.39 1.96 -2.91
CA THR A 27 -0.21 2.41 -2.17
C THR A 27 1.09 1.78 -2.69
N ILE A 28 2.22 2.47 -2.52
CA ILE A 28 3.57 1.98 -2.87
C ILE A 28 3.85 0.65 -2.16
N SER A 29 3.47 0.52 -0.90
CA SER A 29 3.60 -0.72 -0.12
C SER A 29 2.83 -1.88 -0.75
N SER A 30 1.57 -1.66 -1.16
CA SER A 30 0.76 -2.65 -1.88
C SER A 30 1.38 -3.03 -3.23
N ARG A 31 1.80 -2.03 -4.01
CA ARG A 31 2.46 -2.23 -5.31
C ARG A 31 3.75 -3.04 -5.17
N ALA A 32 4.58 -2.73 -4.16
CA ALA A 32 5.82 -3.44 -3.89
C ALA A 32 5.55 -4.92 -3.62
N TYR A 33 4.53 -5.25 -2.82
CA TYR A 33 4.11 -6.62 -2.59
C TYR A 33 3.59 -7.30 -3.86
N ARG A 34 2.65 -6.66 -4.58
CA ARG A 34 2.06 -7.22 -5.81
C ARG A 34 3.08 -7.48 -6.92
N MET A 35 4.10 -6.63 -7.03
CA MET A 35 5.10 -6.69 -8.09
C MET A 35 6.39 -7.43 -7.70
N GLN A 36 6.54 -7.87 -6.44
CA GLN A 36 7.78 -8.49 -5.95
C GLN A 36 8.24 -9.70 -6.79
N GLY A 37 7.31 -10.48 -7.33
CA GLY A 37 7.60 -11.66 -8.16
C GLY A 37 7.90 -11.33 -9.64
N LYS A 38 7.62 -10.09 -10.07
CA LYS A 38 7.82 -9.64 -11.45
C LYS A 38 9.16 -8.94 -11.66
N SER A 39 9.76 -8.40 -10.60
CA SER A 39 11.08 -7.75 -10.67
C SER A 39 11.78 -7.78 -9.32
N GLY A 40 13.07 -8.13 -9.34
CA GLY A 40 13.92 -8.07 -8.14
C GLY A 40 14.01 -6.67 -7.52
N LYS A 41 13.73 -5.60 -8.28
CA LYS A 41 13.64 -4.22 -7.75
C LYS A 41 12.48 -4.08 -6.75
N PHE A 42 11.31 -4.61 -7.07
CA PHE A 42 10.15 -4.56 -6.17
C PHE A 42 10.31 -5.50 -4.97
N ALA A 43 11.00 -6.64 -5.14
CA ALA A 43 11.35 -7.49 -4.00
C ALA A 43 12.28 -6.77 -3.00
N LYS A 44 13.27 -6.00 -3.50
CA LYS A 44 14.13 -5.16 -2.65
C LYS A 44 13.35 -4.01 -2.01
N LEU A 45 12.49 -3.34 -2.78
CA LEU A 45 11.65 -2.26 -2.28
C LEU A 45 10.73 -2.73 -1.17
N ARG A 46 10.06 -3.87 -1.34
CA ARG A 46 9.25 -4.49 -0.28
C ARG A 46 10.07 -4.69 0.99
N LYS A 47 11.23 -5.35 0.89
CA LYS A 47 12.08 -5.62 2.06
C LYS A 47 12.51 -4.32 2.75
N LEU A 48 12.87 -3.29 1.97
CA LEU A 48 13.21 -1.97 2.51
C LEU A 48 12.05 -1.38 3.29
N ILE A 49 10.84 -1.37 2.71
CA ILE A 49 9.64 -0.82 3.36
C ILE A 49 9.28 -1.64 4.62
N ASP A 50 9.21 -2.96 4.54
CA ASP A 50 8.95 -3.83 5.70
C ASP A 50 10.01 -3.62 6.82
N THR A 51 11.26 -3.26 6.47
CA THR A 51 12.31 -2.92 7.45
C THR A 51 12.11 -1.53 8.06
N LEU A 52 11.69 -0.53 7.26
CA LEU A 52 11.36 0.80 7.77
C LEU A 52 10.17 0.76 8.73
N PHE A 53 9.21 -0.13 8.47
CA PHE A 53 8.04 -0.39 9.31
C PHE A 53 8.21 -1.66 10.15
N PHE A 54 9.39 -1.89 10.73
CA PHE A 54 9.72 -3.13 11.45
C PHE A 54 8.78 -3.47 12.63
N TRP A 55 8.03 -2.50 13.15
CA TRP A 55 7.02 -2.69 14.21
C TRP A 55 5.65 -3.15 13.69
N GLN A 56 5.50 -3.30 12.37
CA GLN A 56 4.30 -3.79 11.71
C GLN A 56 4.60 -5.09 10.98
N ASP A 57 4.03 -6.19 11.47
CA ASP A 57 4.24 -7.50 10.87
C ASP A 57 3.74 -7.53 9.41
N ASN A 58 4.66 -7.84 8.49
CA ASN A 58 4.40 -7.91 7.05
C ASN A 58 3.66 -6.67 6.49
N HIS A 59 4.12 -5.47 6.85
CA HIS A 59 3.52 -4.19 6.43
C HIS A 59 3.04 -4.16 4.98
N CYS A 60 3.90 -4.49 4.01
CA CYS A 60 3.54 -4.44 2.59
C CYS A 60 2.44 -5.45 2.21
N ARG A 61 2.41 -6.61 2.86
CA ARG A 61 1.35 -7.60 2.65
C ARG A 61 0.01 -7.09 3.19
N SER A 62 0.02 -6.54 4.40
CA SER A 62 -1.17 -5.97 5.05
C SER A 62 -1.74 -4.80 4.25
N ALA A 63 -0.87 -3.96 3.65
CA ALA A 63 -1.27 -2.92 2.71
C ALA A 63 -1.97 -3.52 1.47
N TRP A 64 -1.37 -4.55 0.85
CA TRP A 64 -1.97 -5.23 -0.30
C TRP A 64 -3.33 -5.87 0.01
N GLU A 65 -3.47 -6.52 1.17
CA GLU A 65 -4.74 -7.09 1.63
C GLU A 65 -5.79 -6.00 1.90
N SER A 66 -5.36 -4.84 2.41
CA SER A 66 -6.25 -3.69 2.63
C SER A 66 -6.78 -3.09 1.32
N GLU A 67 -5.92 -2.94 0.31
CA GLU A 67 -6.35 -2.49 -1.04
C GLU A 67 -7.27 -3.51 -1.70
N LYS A 68 -6.91 -4.80 -1.63
CA LYS A 68 -7.72 -5.88 -2.19
C LYS A 68 -9.13 -5.91 -1.60
N ASN A 69 -9.27 -5.62 -0.31
CA ASN A 69 -10.55 -5.55 0.39
C ASN A 69 -11.16 -4.15 0.39
N ARG A 70 -10.58 -3.18 -0.33
CA ARG A 70 -11.02 -1.79 -0.45
C ARG A 70 -11.27 -1.12 0.91
N LEU A 71 -10.43 -1.42 1.90
CA LEU A 71 -10.61 -0.92 3.27
C LEU A 71 -10.43 0.60 3.39
N GLN A 72 -9.77 1.21 2.40
CA GLN A 72 -9.59 2.65 2.28
C GLN A 72 -10.85 3.33 1.73
N CYS A 73 -11.71 2.60 1.00
CA CYS A 73 -12.99 3.12 0.56
C CYS A 73 -13.98 3.19 1.74
N PRO A 74 -14.99 4.09 1.65
CA PRO A 74 -16.18 4.04 2.49
C PRO A 74 -16.77 2.62 2.50
N PRO A 75 -17.20 2.08 3.65
CA PRO A 75 -17.77 0.73 3.75
C PRO A 75 -18.88 0.45 2.75
N GLU A 76 -19.68 1.46 2.42
CA GLU A 76 -20.81 1.40 1.50
C GLU A 76 -20.38 1.13 0.05
N LEU A 77 -19.11 1.34 -0.27
CA LEU A 77 -18.51 1.14 -1.60
C LEU A 77 -17.63 -0.12 -1.68
N ARG A 78 -17.53 -0.90 -0.60
CA ARG A 78 -16.79 -2.17 -0.58
C ARG A 78 -17.67 -3.25 -1.20
N GLY A 79 -17.09 -4.02 -2.10
CA GLY A 79 -17.77 -5.14 -2.78
C GLY A 79 -17.85 -6.39 -1.91
#